data_AF-A0AAV8XZG7-F1
#
_entry.id   AF-A0AAV8XZG7-F1
#
_cell.length_a   1.000
_cell.length_b   1.000
_cell.length_c   1.000
_cell.angle_alpha   90.00
_cell.angle_beta   90.00
_cell.angle_gamma   90.00
#
_symmetry.space_group_name_H-M   'P 1'
#
loop_
_entity.id
_entity.type
_entity.pdbx_description
1 polymer ?
#
loop_
_entity_poly.entity_id
_entity_poly.type
_entity_poly.pdbx_seq_one_letter_code
_entity_poly.pdbx_strand_id
1 'polypeptide(L)'
;MQRSLEQRMAIKFCVKLEKSAAETIPILKKAFGVDCLSDRQIFRWLKAFAKGREDVNDENRAGRPSTSSSDDNVKRVRDLLNTDRRLSVRLISETLDITKTIVREIVSESLGMRKVCAKLVPKVLTDDQKARRDLEMWFVRLDYQSVVEGWSATILRTEKPTY
;
A
#
# COMPACT_ATOMS: atom_id res chain seq x y z
N MET A 1 -18.81 16.26 4.59
CA MET A 1 -18.92 14.82 4.29
C MET A 1 -19.81 14.07 5.30
N GLN A 2 -19.65 14.25 6.62
CA GLN A 2 -20.47 13.52 7.62
C GLN A 2 -21.99 13.80 7.53
N ARG A 3 -22.41 15.06 7.33
CA ARG A 3 -23.84 15.45 7.28
C ARG A 3 -24.65 14.73 6.19
N SER A 4 -24.05 14.40 5.05
CA SER A 4 -24.75 13.65 3.99
C SER A 4 -24.88 12.17 4.29
N LEU A 5 -24.02 11.62 5.14
CA LEU A 5 -24.04 10.20 5.50
C LEU A 5 -25.21 9.90 6.45
N GLU A 6 -25.39 10.74 7.48
CA GLU A 6 -26.49 10.63 8.45
C GLU A 6 -27.87 10.64 7.78
N GLN A 7 -28.09 11.56 6.84
CA GLN A 7 -29.34 11.63 6.08
C GLN A 7 -29.56 10.41 5.20
N ARG A 8 -28.51 9.83 4.60
CA ARG A 8 -28.61 8.58 3.84
C ARG A 8 -28.91 7.38 4.73
N MET A 9 -28.39 7.34 5.96
CA MET A 9 -28.76 6.32 6.95
C MET A 9 -30.24 6.44 7.33
N ALA A 10 -30.73 7.66 7.55
CA ALA A 10 -32.15 7.91 7.82
C ALA A 10 -33.05 7.47 6.65
N ILE A 11 -32.64 7.74 5.40
CA ILE A 11 -33.33 7.23 4.20
C ILE A 11 -33.36 5.69 4.21
N LYS A 12 -32.22 5.04 4.49
CA LYS A 12 -32.14 3.57 4.56
C LYS A 12 -33.06 3.00 5.65
N PHE A 13 -33.14 3.68 6.80
CA PHE A 13 -34.07 3.33 7.87
C PHE A 13 -35.53 3.43 7.43
N CYS A 14 -35.92 4.49 6.74
CA CYS A 14 -37.28 4.63 6.21
C CYS A 14 -37.64 3.54 5.19
N VAL A 15 -36.70 3.11 4.34
CA VAL A 15 -36.92 2.00 3.41
C VAL A 15 -37.11 0.67 4.14
N LYS A 16 -36.35 0.42 5.22
CA LYS A 16 -36.55 -0.77 6.07
C LYS A 16 -37.88 -0.79 6.81
N LEU A 17 -38.46 0.40 7.06
CA LEU A 17 -39.81 0.56 7.60
C LEU A 17 -40.90 0.53 6.52
N GLU A 18 -40.55 0.18 5.28
CA GLU A 18 -41.47 0.10 4.13
C GLU A 18 -42.22 1.40 3.84
N LYS A 19 -41.67 2.55 4.25
CA LYS A 19 -42.27 3.86 3.98
C LYS A 19 -42.10 4.25 2.53
N SER A 20 -43.15 4.84 1.97
CA SER A 20 -43.13 5.36 0.61
C SER A 20 -42.25 6.62 0.50
N ALA A 21 -41.88 6.99 -0.74
CA ALA A 21 -41.15 8.23 -0.98
C ALA A 21 -41.94 9.48 -0.55
N ALA A 22 -43.26 9.45 -0.72
CA ALA A 22 -44.17 10.52 -0.35
C ALA A 22 -44.19 10.77 1.17
N GLU A 23 -43.96 9.74 1.98
CA GLU A 23 -43.87 9.84 3.43
C GLU A 23 -42.45 10.15 3.91
N THR A 24 -41.44 9.63 3.22
CA THR A 24 -40.05 9.76 3.63
C THR A 24 -39.52 11.19 3.43
N ILE A 25 -39.86 11.84 2.31
CA ILE A 25 -39.44 13.22 2.02
C ILE A 25 -39.88 14.22 3.11
N PRO A 26 -41.16 14.28 3.54
CA PRO A 26 -41.58 15.21 4.59
C PRO A 26 -40.96 14.87 5.95
N ILE A 27 -40.74 13.58 6.28
CA ILE A 27 -40.04 13.17 7.51
C ILE A 27 -38.62 13.72 7.52
N LEU A 28 -37.89 13.60 6.41
CA LEU A 28 -36.53 14.10 6.29
C LEU A 28 -36.47 15.63 6.32
N LYS A 29 -37.39 16.32 5.64
CA LYS A 29 -37.49 17.78 5.69
C LYS A 29 -37.79 18.28 7.11
N LYS A 30 -38.63 17.56 7.85
CA LYS A 30 -38.94 17.88 9.26
C LYS A 30 -37.74 17.65 10.18
N ALA A 31 -36.97 16.58 9.96
CA ALA A 31 -35.82 16.25 10.79
C ALA A 31 -34.58 17.12 10.52
N PHE A 32 -34.30 17.42 9.24
CA PHE A 32 -33.07 18.09 8.82
C PHE A 32 -33.26 19.55 8.37
N GLY A 33 -34.51 20.00 8.18
CA GLY A 33 -34.83 21.40 7.87
C GLY A 33 -34.13 21.93 6.62
N VAL A 34 -33.43 23.05 6.78
CA VAL A 34 -32.70 23.76 5.71
C VAL A 34 -31.52 22.93 5.18
N ASP A 35 -30.94 22.07 6.01
CA ASP A 35 -29.79 21.22 5.65
C ASP A 35 -30.21 19.91 4.96
N CYS A 36 -31.50 19.71 4.68
CA CYS A 36 -32.00 18.50 4.06
C CYS A 36 -31.49 18.32 2.63
N LEU A 37 -31.18 17.08 2.25
CA LEU A 37 -30.87 16.71 0.88
C LEU A 37 -32.00 17.12 -0.07
N SER A 38 -31.65 17.48 -1.31
CA SER A 38 -32.66 17.79 -2.32
C SER A 38 -33.56 16.58 -2.59
N ASP A 39 -34.82 16.83 -2.93
CA ASP A 39 -35.81 15.77 -3.23
C ASP A 39 -35.29 14.78 -4.29
N ARG A 40 -34.52 15.26 -5.27
CA ARG A 40 -33.86 14.42 -6.29
C ARG A 40 -32.81 13.49 -5.70
N GLN A 41 -32.00 13.95 -4.74
CA GLN A 41 -31.00 13.11 -4.06
C GLN A 41 -31.68 12.09 -3.15
N ILE A 42 -32.70 12.50 -2.39
CA ILE A 42 -33.49 11.60 -1.54
C ILE A 42 -34.10 10.48 -2.39
N PHE A 43 -34.75 10.83 -3.51
CA PHE A 43 -35.34 9.86 -4.43
C PHE A 43 -34.31 8.90 -5.02
N ARG A 44 -33.11 9.39 -5.39
CA ARG A 44 -32.02 8.55 -5.89
C ARG A 44 -31.62 7.48 -4.86
N TRP A 45 -31.46 7.87 -3.60
CA TRP A 45 -31.08 6.97 -2.51
C TRP A 45 -32.21 6.01 -2.13
N LEU A 46 -33.45 6.49 -2.05
CA LEU A 46 -34.63 5.64 -1.86
C LEU A 46 -34.69 4.53 -2.91
N LYS A 47 -34.56 4.89 -4.19
CA LYS A 47 -34.56 3.91 -5.29
C LYS A 47 -33.39 2.94 -5.20
N ALA A 48 -32.20 3.41 -4.82
CA ALA A 48 -31.03 2.56 -4.67
C ALA A 48 -31.20 1.53 -3.54
N PHE A 49 -31.70 1.96 -2.38
CA PHE A 49 -31.96 1.07 -1.24
C PHE A 49 -33.14 0.12 -1.50
N ALA A 50 -34.21 0.58 -2.16
CA ALA A 50 -35.31 -0.28 -2.58
C ALA A 50 -34.86 -1.36 -3.59
N LYS A 51 -33.81 -1.10 -4.37
CA LYS A 51 -33.17 -2.09 -5.26
C LYS A 51 -32.22 -3.06 -4.50
N GLY A 52 -32.14 -2.98 -3.17
CA GLY A 52 -31.32 -3.87 -2.35
C GLY A 52 -29.88 -3.42 -2.14
N ARG A 53 -29.52 -2.15 -2.43
CA ARG A 53 -28.22 -1.61 -2.03
C ARG A 53 -28.13 -1.56 -0.50
N GLU A 54 -27.02 -1.99 0.08
CA GLU A 54 -26.80 -1.86 1.53
C GLU A 54 -25.81 -0.76 1.90
N ASP A 55 -24.85 -0.43 1.03
CA ASP A 55 -23.84 0.58 1.34
C ASP A 55 -24.39 2.00 1.25
N VAL A 56 -24.09 2.79 2.27
CA VAL A 56 -24.48 4.21 2.45
C VAL A 56 -23.40 5.14 1.88
N ASN A 57 -22.17 4.64 1.73
CA ASN A 57 -21.08 5.38 1.14
C ASN A 57 -21.29 5.57 -0.37
N ASP A 58 -20.65 6.61 -0.91
CA ASP A 58 -20.58 6.77 -2.35
C ASP A 58 -19.77 5.60 -2.94
N GLU A 59 -20.24 5.07 -4.07
CA GLU A 59 -19.44 4.12 -4.84
C GLU A 59 -18.12 4.78 -5.24
N ASN A 60 -17.07 3.98 -5.36
CA ASN A 60 -15.83 4.40 -5.96
C ASN A 60 -16.15 5.09 -7.29
N ARG A 61 -15.99 6.41 -7.34
CA ARG A 61 -16.12 7.13 -8.59
C ARG A 61 -15.05 6.59 -9.50
N ALA A 62 -15.45 6.09 -10.66
CA ALA A 62 -14.54 5.98 -11.79
C ALA A 62 -14.06 7.40 -12.07
N GLY A 63 -12.87 7.73 -11.56
CA GLY A 63 -12.18 8.96 -11.93
C GLY A 63 -11.86 8.92 -13.41
N ARG A 64 -11.31 10.02 -13.94
CA ARG A 64 -10.67 9.96 -15.25
C ARG A 64 -9.60 8.87 -15.17
N PRO A 65 -9.63 7.82 -15.99
CA PRO A 65 -8.52 6.88 -16.04
C PRO A 65 -7.27 7.70 -16.35
N SER A 66 -6.27 7.63 -15.48
CA SER A 66 -4.95 8.20 -15.77
C SER A 66 -4.44 7.45 -17.00
N THR A 67 -4.59 8.07 -18.17
CA THR A 67 -4.13 7.54 -19.48
C THR A 67 -2.62 7.35 -19.53
N SER A 68 -1.92 7.67 -18.44
CA SER A 68 -0.49 7.60 -18.27
C SER A 68 0.05 6.21 -17.96
N SER A 69 -0.71 5.37 -17.26
CA SER A 69 -0.21 4.14 -16.64
C SER A 69 -0.76 2.88 -17.31
N SER A 70 -0.64 2.79 -18.64
CA SER A 70 -0.89 1.51 -19.33
C SER A 70 0.02 0.41 -18.76
N ASP A 71 -0.50 -0.79 -18.54
CA ASP A 71 0.25 -1.94 -18.01
C ASP A 71 1.56 -2.20 -18.78
N ASP A 72 1.57 -1.89 -20.08
CA ASP A 72 2.75 -2.01 -20.92
C ASP A 72 3.85 -1.00 -20.55
N ASN A 73 3.50 0.25 -20.28
CA ASN A 73 4.45 1.26 -19.81
C ASN A 73 5.02 0.88 -18.43
N VAL A 74 4.19 0.34 -17.54
CA VAL A 74 4.62 -0.15 -16.22
C VAL A 74 5.65 -1.26 -16.37
N LYS A 75 5.42 -2.20 -17.30
CA LYS A 75 6.34 -3.30 -17.59
C LYS A 75 7.67 -2.79 -18.14
N ARG A 76 7.65 -1.91 -19.15
CA ARG A 76 8.87 -1.32 -19.74
C ARG A 76 9.72 -0.58 -18.70
N VAL A 77 9.10 0.23 -17.84
CA VAL A 77 9.81 0.95 -16.76
C VAL A 77 10.41 -0.03 -15.75
N ARG A 78 9.67 -1.10 -15.40
CA ARG A 78 10.16 -2.15 -14.49
C ARG A 78 11.37 -2.88 -15.06
N ASP A 79 11.32 -3.29 -16.31
CA ASP A 79 12.40 -4.03 -16.96
C ASP A 79 13.68 -3.19 -17.06
N LEU A 80 13.54 -1.90 -17.38
CA LEU A 80 14.67 -0.97 -17.43
C LEU A 80 15.32 -0.77 -16.04
N LEU A 81 14.50 -0.62 -14.98
CA LEU A 81 15.00 -0.49 -13.60
C LEU A 81 15.62 -1.78 -13.05
N ASN A 82 15.20 -2.95 -13.54
CA ASN A 82 15.81 -4.22 -13.19
C ASN A 82 17.20 -4.38 -13.82
N THR A 83 17.45 -3.73 -14.96
CA THR A 83 18.76 -3.72 -15.61
C THR A 83 19.70 -2.73 -14.91
N ASP A 84 19.25 -1.51 -14.68
CA ASP A 84 20.00 -0.53 -13.90
C ASP A 84 19.08 0.26 -12.94
N ARG A 85 19.23 -0.06 -11.65
CA ARG A 85 18.45 0.58 -10.57
C ARG A 85 18.90 2.02 -10.27
N ARG A 86 20.02 2.48 -10.83
CA ARG A 86 20.58 3.83 -10.60
C ARG A 86 20.08 4.86 -11.60
N LEU A 87 19.29 4.45 -12.60
CA LEU A 87 18.76 5.35 -13.62
C LEU A 87 17.89 6.45 -13.00
N SER A 88 18.05 7.66 -13.54
CA SER A 88 17.21 8.80 -13.15
C SER A 88 15.87 8.76 -13.86
N VAL A 89 14.83 9.31 -13.23
CA VAL A 89 13.50 9.48 -13.86
C VAL A 89 13.60 10.22 -15.20
N ARG A 90 14.56 11.14 -15.34
CA ARG A 90 14.78 11.87 -16.60
C ARG A 90 15.27 10.95 -17.71
N LEU A 91 16.26 10.12 -17.40
CA LEU A 91 16.85 9.21 -18.36
C LEU A 91 15.85 8.13 -18.79
N ILE A 92 15.08 7.57 -17.84
CA ILE A 92 14.01 6.60 -18.13
C ILE A 92 12.95 7.21 -19.05
N SER A 93 12.56 8.46 -18.79
CA SER A 93 11.63 9.22 -19.62
C SER A 93 12.13 9.40 -21.05
N GLU A 94 13.41 9.74 -21.21
CA GLU A 94 14.04 9.92 -22.53
C GLU A 94 14.26 8.59 -23.27
N THR A 95 14.54 7.50 -22.55
CA THR A 95 14.72 6.16 -23.14
C THR A 95 13.41 5.54 -23.62
N LEU A 96 12.32 5.74 -22.86
CA LEU A 96 11.02 5.10 -23.14
C LEU A 96 10.04 6.03 -23.87
N ASP A 97 10.42 7.29 -24.11
CA ASP A 97 9.56 8.35 -24.65
C ASP A 97 8.26 8.53 -23.84
N ILE A 98 8.39 8.47 -22.51
CA ILE A 98 7.28 8.64 -21.57
C ILE A 98 7.50 9.94 -20.81
N THR A 99 6.44 10.68 -20.51
CA THR A 99 6.62 11.92 -19.75
C THR A 99 7.13 11.67 -18.32
N LYS A 100 7.97 12.59 -17.82
CA LYS A 100 8.65 12.48 -16.52
C LYS A 100 7.68 12.32 -15.34
N THR A 101 6.48 12.89 -15.43
CA THR A 101 5.42 12.78 -14.42
C THR A 101 4.92 11.34 -14.29
N ILE A 102 4.68 10.71 -15.44
CA ILE A 102 4.17 9.33 -15.52
C ILE A 102 5.21 8.34 -15.00
N VAL A 103 6.47 8.50 -15.40
CA VAL A 103 7.55 7.65 -14.88
C VAL A 103 7.64 7.77 -13.36
N ARG A 104 7.48 8.98 -12.81
CA ARG A 104 7.47 9.16 -11.35
C ARG A 104 6.30 8.41 -10.70
N GLU A 105 5.07 8.60 -11.21
CA GLU A 105 3.87 7.91 -10.72
C GLU A 105 4.03 6.39 -10.78
N ILE A 106 4.51 5.85 -11.90
CA ILE A 106 4.76 4.40 -12.06
C ILE A 106 5.77 3.91 -11.02
N VAL A 107 6.88 4.62 -10.82
CA VAL A 107 7.93 4.20 -9.87
C VAL A 107 7.44 4.26 -8.43
N SER A 108 6.71 5.30 -8.03
CA SER A 108 6.26 5.47 -6.64
C SER A 108 4.98 4.72 -6.32
N GLU A 109 3.96 4.82 -7.16
CA GLU A 109 2.60 4.30 -6.90
C GLU A 109 2.45 2.87 -7.41
N SER A 110 2.80 2.61 -8.66
CA SER A 110 2.61 1.28 -9.27
C SER A 110 3.67 0.25 -8.86
N LEU A 111 4.94 0.67 -8.73
CA LEU A 111 6.06 -0.19 -8.35
C LEU A 111 6.40 -0.11 -6.85
N GLY A 112 5.88 0.88 -6.12
CA GLY A 112 6.17 1.06 -4.70
C GLY A 112 7.65 1.34 -4.39
N MET A 113 8.42 1.80 -5.38
CA MET A 113 9.85 2.02 -5.22
C MET A 113 10.14 3.42 -4.69
N ARG A 114 11.20 3.52 -3.88
CA ARG A 114 11.70 4.79 -3.34
C ARG A 114 13.17 4.95 -3.66
N LYS A 115 13.60 6.19 -3.87
CA LYS A 115 15.02 6.52 -3.98
C LYS A 115 15.71 6.24 -2.64
N VAL A 116 16.80 5.49 -2.68
CA VAL A 116 17.70 5.27 -1.55
C VAL A 116 19.07 5.83 -1.91
N CYS A 117 19.67 6.59 -1.01
CA CYS A 117 21.03 7.10 -1.21
C CYS A 117 22.04 5.96 -1.08
N ALA A 118 23.02 5.91 -1.98
CA ALA A 118 24.12 4.96 -1.87
C ALA A 118 24.92 5.23 -0.59
N LYS A 119 25.38 4.16 0.07
CA LYS A 119 26.31 4.26 1.21
C LYS A 119 27.73 4.49 0.68
N LEU A 120 28.50 5.32 1.37
CA LEU A 120 29.92 5.50 1.06
C LEU A 120 30.67 4.19 1.33
N VAL A 121 31.45 3.74 0.34
CA VAL A 121 32.32 2.57 0.48
C VAL A 121 33.76 3.09 0.57
N PRO A 122 34.45 2.91 1.72
CA PRO A 122 35.79 3.49 1.92
C PRO A 122 36.85 3.02 0.93
N LYS A 123 36.74 1.79 0.42
CA LYS A 123 37.68 1.20 -0.52
C LYS A 123 36.99 0.17 -1.41
N VAL A 124 37.31 0.20 -2.70
CA VAL A 124 36.94 -0.88 -3.63
C VAL A 124 37.92 -2.02 -3.42
N LEU A 125 37.42 -3.16 -2.95
CA LEU A 125 38.24 -4.33 -2.65
C LEU A 125 38.51 -5.14 -3.92
N THR A 126 39.73 -5.66 -4.05
CA THR A 126 40.05 -6.70 -5.05
C THR A 126 39.41 -8.03 -4.66
N ASP A 127 39.28 -8.94 -5.62
CA ASP A 127 38.63 -10.23 -5.35
C ASP A 127 39.39 -11.06 -4.30
N ASP A 128 40.74 -11.02 -4.31
CA ASP A 128 41.56 -11.62 -3.26
C ASP A 128 41.35 -11.00 -1.87
N GLN A 129 41.02 -9.70 -1.82
CA GLN A 129 40.69 -9.02 -0.56
C GLN A 129 39.30 -9.40 -0.06
N LYS A 130 38.34 -9.63 -0.96
CA LYS A 130 37.01 -10.12 -0.59
C LYS A 130 37.09 -11.56 -0.07
N ALA A 131 37.78 -12.43 -0.80
CA ALA A 131 37.97 -13.83 -0.44
C ALA A 131 38.63 -13.98 0.95
N ARG A 132 39.66 -13.18 1.24
CA ARG A 132 40.26 -13.16 2.59
C ARG A 132 39.29 -12.70 3.67
N ARG A 133 38.52 -11.64 3.43
CA ARG A 133 37.51 -11.18 4.41
C ARG A 133 36.41 -12.20 4.64
N ASP A 134 35.98 -12.90 3.59
CA ASP A 134 34.98 -13.96 3.71
C ASP A 134 35.55 -15.15 4.47
N LEU A 135 36.80 -15.58 4.17
CA LEU A 135 37.48 -16.64 4.92
C LEU A 135 37.70 -16.26 6.39
N GLU A 136 38.18 -15.06 6.68
CA GLU A 136 38.35 -14.56 8.05
C GLU A 136 37.02 -14.51 8.80
N MET A 137 35.94 -14.04 8.15
CA MET A 137 34.59 -14.06 8.71
C MET A 137 34.08 -15.48 8.97
N TRP A 138 34.37 -16.42 8.06
CA TRP A 138 34.03 -17.83 8.22
C TRP A 138 34.81 -18.46 9.37
N PHE A 139 36.11 -18.22 9.48
CA PHE A 139 36.94 -18.68 10.60
C PHE A 139 36.45 -18.13 11.93
N VAL A 140 36.20 -16.81 12.02
CA VAL A 140 35.65 -16.19 13.25
C VAL A 140 34.28 -16.79 13.62
N ARG A 141 33.44 -17.10 12.62
CA ARG A 141 32.12 -17.72 12.85
C ARG A 141 32.24 -19.17 13.32
N LEU A 142 33.17 -19.94 12.76
CA LEU A 142 33.45 -21.32 13.15
C LEU A 142 34.07 -21.39 14.55
N ASP A 143 35.02 -20.51 14.85
CA ASP A 143 35.61 -20.39 16.19
C ASP A 143 34.55 -19.97 17.21
N TYR A 144 33.64 -19.04 16.86
CA TYR A 144 32.51 -18.70 17.72
C TYR A 144 31.60 -19.89 18.00
N GLN A 145 31.25 -20.69 16.98
CA GLN A 145 30.44 -21.90 17.17
C GLN A 145 31.18 -22.96 17.99
N SER A 146 32.47 -23.17 17.75
CA SER A 146 33.31 -24.09 18.52
C SER A 146 33.43 -23.69 19.99
N VAL A 147 33.60 -22.39 20.26
CA VAL A 147 33.61 -21.85 21.62
C VAL A 147 32.24 -22.03 22.28
N VAL A 148 31.13 -21.71 21.60
CA VAL A 148 29.78 -21.91 22.15
C VAL A 148 29.48 -23.39 22.44
N GLU A 149 29.86 -24.29 21.54
CA GLU A 149 29.69 -25.73 21.72
C GLU A 149 30.58 -26.29 22.83
N GLY A 150 31.83 -25.83 22.94
CA GLY A 150 32.77 -26.22 24.00
C GLY A 150 32.34 -25.71 25.39
N TRP A 151 31.79 -24.50 25.47
CA TRP A 151 31.23 -23.96 26.72
C TRP A 151 29.93 -24.69 27.11
N SER A 152 29.08 -25.03 26.15
CA SER A 152 27.86 -25.84 26.39
C SER A 152 28.21 -27.24 26.91
N ALA A 153 29.25 -27.88 26.38
CA ALA A 153 29.77 -29.17 26.85
C ALA A 153 30.40 -29.11 28.25
N THR A 154 30.95 -27.95 28.64
CA THR A 154 31.57 -27.75 29.96
C THR A 154 30.52 -27.54 31.05
N ILE A 155 29.46 -26.78 30.76
CA ILE A 155 28.34 -26.53 31.69
C ILE A 155 27.59 -27.83 32.01
N LEU A 156 27.36 -28.70 31.02
CA LEU A 156 26.70 -30.01 31.22
C LEU A 156 27.56 -31.03 32.00
N ARG A 157 28.85 -30.76 32.19
CA ARG A 157 29.76 -31.67 32.92
C ARG A 157 29.81 -31.37 34.42
N THR A 158 29.44 -30.16 34.85
CA THR A 158 29.50 -29.71 36.24
C THR A 158 28.21 -29.95 37.04
N GLU A 159 27.14 -30.46 36.43
CA GLU A 159 25.86 -30.77 37.08
C GLU A 159 25.61 -32.28 37.27
N LYS A 160 26.57 -33.02 37.84
CA LYS A 160 26.25 -34.34 38.44
C LYS A 160 26.59 -34.31 39.92
N PRO A 161 25.60 -34.11 40.81
CA PRO A 161 25.81 -34.32 42.23
C PRO A 161 25.98 -35.83 42.47
N THR A 162 27.15 -36.21 42.98
CA THR A 162 27.32 -37.51 43.65
C THR A 162 26.55 -37.44 44.96
N TYR A 163 25.64 -38.40 45.13
CA TYR A 163 24.89 -38.66 46.37
C TYR A 163 25.79 -38.75 47.60
#